data_AF-A0A813HH07-F1
#
_entry.id   AF-A0A813HH07-F1
#
_cell.length_a   1.000
_cell.length_b   1.000
_cell.length_c   1.000
_cell.angle_alpha   90.00
_cell.angle_beta   90.00
_cell.angle_gamma   90.00
#
_symmetry.space_group_name_H-M   'P 1'
#
loop_
_entity.id
_entity.type
_entity.pdbx_description
1 polymer ?
#
loop_
_entity_poly.entity_id
_entity_poly.type
_entity_poly.pdbx_seq_one_letter_code
_entity_poly.pdbx_strand_id
1 'polypeptide(L)'
;LSNSLRLQGHNSLAGGLLRQSENMKWSEQPSEKLRKTIVWYNKNGNLKKPIDYEAVAEQLGRLPEGQALGILSNLEEKGSTLENPTAWVLGAMKKCGVADEIDPEAKHMIVKTVNWYNKFGGLPMQISTLEVCGPLSKISLKRAMRIMKELDDKKGEIKDPGRWIVGYARKAAKEYKIKKTAWWYNKNGKLKEQINVDEIMESMMRLEEWQAMACLKNCGDKAGEINNPTAYLLVAATKWNKIDREKRASWPAKQA
;
A
#
# COMPACT_ATOMS: atom_id res chain seq x y z
N LEU A 1 58.95 19.75 -7.03
CA LEU A 1 57.50 19.95 -7.25
C LEU A 1 56.84 18.59 -7.48
N SER A 2 56.56 17.84 -6.41
CA SER A 2 55.76 16.60 -6.47
C SER A 2 55.05 16.42 -5.13
N ASN A 3 53.79 16.85 -5.06
CA ASN A 3 52.91 16.60 -3.92
C ASN A 3 52.24 15.23 -4.10
N SER A 4 52.66 14.25 -3.30
CA SER A 4 51.99 12.96 -3.12
C SER A 4 51.14 13.05 -1.85
N LEU A 5 49.83 13.31 -2.01
CA LEU A 5 48.86 13.22 -0.92
C LEU A 5 48.36 11.78 -0.80
N ARG A 6 48.83 11.08 0.22
CA ARG A 6 48.22 9.84 0.74
C ARG A 6 46.88 10.18 1.40
N LEU A 7 45.80 9.64 0.86
CA LEU A 7 44.53 9.49 1.57
C LEU A 7 44.43 8.05 2.10
N GLN A 8 44.79 7.87 3.37
CA GLN A 8 44.36 6.75 4.19
C GLN A 8 43.46 7.32 5.27
N GLY A 9 42.21 6.86 5.36
CA GLY A 9 41.35 7.26 6.45
C GLY A 9 39.91 6.79 6.32
N HIS A 10 39.52 5.93 7.27
CA HIS A 10 38.15 5.70 7.76
C HIS A 10 37.22 4.81 6.93
N ASN A 11 37.27 3.51 7.22
CA ASN A 11 36.11 2.61 7.16
C ASN A 11 36.21 1.55 8.26
N SER A 12 35.89 1.91 9.51
CA SER A 12 35.74 0.94 10.60
C SER A 12 34.89 1.50 11.74
N LEU A 13 33.58 1.66 11.54
CA LEU A 13 32.61 1.87 12.63
C LEU A 13 31.22 1.22 12.38
N ALA A 14 31.02 0.46 11.29
CA ALA A 14 29.70 -0.11 10.96
C ALA A 14 29.38 -1.47 11.62
N GLY A 15 30.30 -2.06 12.39
CA GLY A 15 30.18 -3.44 12.88
C GLY A 15 29.44 -3.64 14.22
N GLY A 16 29.22 -2.59 15.01
CA GLY A 16 28.75 -2.73 16.40
C GLY A 16 27.23 -2.71 16.61
N LEU A 17 26.45 -2.25 15.64
CA LEU A 17 25.01 -1.97 15.83
C LEU A 17 24.07 -3.06 15.25
N LEU A 18 24.61 -4.23 14.91
CA LEU A 18 23.87 -5.32 14.26
C LEU A 18 23.28 -6.35 15.24
N ARG A 19 23.59 -6.30 16.53
CA ARG A 19 23.22 -7.37 17.48
C ARG A 19 21.92 -7.18 18.28
N GLN A 20 21.22 -6.05 18.13
CA GLN A 20 20.01 -5.79 18.92
C GLN A 20 18.68 -5.98 18.16
N SER A 21 18.70 -6.16 16.83
CA SER A 21 17.46 -6.39 16.05
C SER A 21 17.13 -7.86 15.79
N GLU A 22 18.00 -8.81 16.13
CA GLU A 22 17.85 -10.23 15.81
C GLU A 22 17.00 -11.03 16.81
N ASN A 23 16.51 -10.42 17.89
CA ASN A 23 15.80 -11.15 18.95
C ASN A 23 14.31 -10.82 19.07
N MET A 24 13.70 -10.23 18.03
CA MET A 24 12.25 -10.02 17.99
C MET A 24 11.58 -11.31 17.48
N LYS A 25 11.49 -12.29 18.39
CA LYS A 25 10.81 -13.57 18.16
C LYS A 25 9.31 -13.27 17.96
N TRP A 26 8.84 -13.33 16.72
CA TRP A 26 7.43 -13.28 16.40
C TRP A 26 6.77 -14.51 17.02
N SER A 27 6.04 -14.34 18.13
CA SER A 27 5.19 -15.40 18.64
C SER A 27 4.01 -15.53 17.69
N GLU A 28 3.86 -16.68 17.05
CA GLU A 28 2.66 -17.02 16.26
C GLU A 28 1.37 -16.91 17.07
N GLN A 29 1.47 -16.97 18.40
CA GLN A 29 0.33 -16.80 19.29
C GLN A 29 0.07 -15.33 19.61
N PRO A 30 -1.19 -14.85 19.49
CA PRO A 30 -1.57 -13.52 19.94
C PRO A 30 -1.31 -13.35 21.44
N SER A 31 -0.89 -12.15 21.84
CA SER A 31 -0.58 -11.89 23.25
C SER A 31 -1.83 -11.98 24.12
N GLU A 32 -1.66 -12.38 25.38
CA GLU A 32 -2.76 -12.46 26.35
C GLU A 32 -3.44 -11.09 26.55
N LYS A 33 -2.67 -10.00 26.38
CA LYS A 33 -3.19 -8.64 26.40
C LYS A 33 -4.16 -8.39 25.24
N LEU A 34 -3.80 -8.80 24.03
CA LEU A 34 -4.67 -8.69 22.86
C LEU A 34 -5.98 -9.44 23.06
N ARG A 35 -5.91 -10.67 23.58
CA ARG A 35 -7.10 -11.48 23.93
C ARG A 35 -8.00 -10.76 24.93
N LYS A 36 -7.43 -10.25 26.02
CA LYS A 36 -8.16 -9.49 27.04
C LYS A 36 -8.82 -8.24 26.46
N THR A 37 -8.13 -7.52 25.57
CA THR A 37 -8.67 -6.34 24.90
C THR A 37 -9.87 -6.69 24.02
N ILE A 38 -9.81 -7.77 23.23
CA ILE A 38 -10.95 -8.23 22.41
C ILE A 38 -12.13 -8.61 23.29
N VAL A 39 -11.90 -9.36 24.38
CA VAL A 39 -12.94 -9.71 25.35
C VAL A 39 -13.56 -8.45 25.98
N TRP A 40 -12.74 -7.45 26.29
CA TRP A 40 -13.22 -6.18 26.82
C TRP A 40 -14.10 -5.43 25.81
N TYR A 41 -13.70 -5.33 24.54
CA TYR A 41 -14.50 -4.69 23.49
C TYR A 41 -15.81 -5.43 23.22
N ASN A 42 -15.81 -6.76 23.28
CA ASN A 42 -17.02 -7.56 23.15
C ASN A 42 -18.03 -7.32 24.28
N LYS A 43 -17.55 -6.93 25.47
CA LYS A 43 -18.39 -6.65 26.64
C LYS A 43 -18.79 -5.18 26.76
N ASN A 44 -17.86 -4.26 26.47
CA ASN A 44 -17.99 -2.84 26.81
C ASN A 44 -17.93 -1.90 25.59
N GLY A 45 -17.54 -2.39 24.42
CA GLY A 45 -17.30 -1.56 23.23
C GLY A 45 -18.54 -1.07 22.48
N ASN A 46 -19.75 -1.30 23.02
CA ASN A 46 -21.03 -0.97 22.39
C ASN A 46 -21.12 -1.43 20.92
N LEU A 47 -20.62 -2.64 20.65
CA LEU A 47 -20.58 -3.21 19.32
C LEU A 47 -21.93 -3.83 18.97
N LYS A 48 -22.41 -3.62 17.73
CA LYS A 48 -23.66 -4.27 17.26
C LYS A 48 -23.58 -5.80 17.26
N LYS A 49 -22.37 -6.34 17.07
CA LYS A 49 -22.07 -7.78 17.12
C LYS A 49 -20.71 -7.99 17.80
N PRO A 50 -20.52 -9.07 18.57
CA PRO A 50 -19.21 -9.38 19.14
C PRO A 50 -18.19 -9.66 18.02
N ILE A 51 -16.94 -9.33 18.29
CA ILE A 51 -15.78 -9.73 17.49
C ILE A 51 -15.54 -11.21 17.70
N ASP A 52 -15.48 -11.95 16.60
CA ASP A 52 -15.09 -13.35 16.60
C ASP A 52 -13.57 -13.44 16.83
N TYR A 53 -13.19 -13.90 18.03
CA TYR A 53 -11.78 -13.99 18.42
C TYR A 53 -11.00 -14.95 17.54
N GLU A 54 -11.54 -16.13 17.23
CA GLU A 54 -10.81 -17.17 16.48
C GLU A 54 -10.50 -16.68 15.07
N ALA A 55 -11.44 -15.98 14.44
CA ALA A 55 -11.27 -15.41 13.10
C ALA A 55 -10.16 -14.34 13.03
N VAL A 56 -9.93 -13.58 14.11
CA VAL A 56 -8.97 -12.45 14.11
C VAL A 56 -7.66 -12.75 14.85
N ALA A 57 -7.67 -13.72 15.77
CA ALA A 57 -6.57 -14.02 16.68
C ALA A 57 -5.28 -14.35 15.95
N GLU A 58 -5.33 -15.28 15.00
CA GLU A 58 -4.15 -15.70 14.24
C GLU A 58 -3.52 -14.52 13.50
N GLN A 59 -4.32 -13.77 12.75
CA GLN A 59 -3.80 -12.67 11.95
C GLN A 59 -3.36 -11.48 12.82
N LEU A 60 -4.04 -11.18 13.94
CA LEU A 60 -3.61 -10.12 14.85
C LEU A 60 -2.33 -10.54 15.61
N GLY A 61 -2.13 -11.83 15.87
CA GLY A 61 -0.88 -12.35 16.43
C GLY A 61 0.34 -12.15 15.52
N ARG A 62 0.12 -12.05 14.20
CA ARG A 62 1.17 -11.73 13.22
C ARG A 62 1.57 -10.24 13.24
N LEU A 63 0.85 -9.39 13.97
CA LEU A 63 1.18 -7.97 14.12
C LEU A 63 1.97 -7.70 15.42
N PRO A 64 2.85 -6.69 15.43
CA PRO A 64 3.35 -6.12 16.66
C PRO A 64 2.21 -5.71 17.59
N GLU A 65 2.30 -6.05 18.88
CA GLU A 65 1.21 -5.89 19.86
C GLU A 65 0.60 -4.48 19.85
N GLY A 66 1.42 -3.43 19.89
CA GLY A 66 0.93 -2.05 19.91
C GLY A 66 0.06 -1.69 18.70
N GLN A 67 0.29 -2.33 17.55
CA GLN A 67 -0.47 -2.11 16.33
C GLN A 67 -1.75 -2.92 16.30
N ALA A 68 -1.71 -4.18 16.75
CA ALA A 68 -2.91 -4.97 16.96
C ALA A 68 -3.87 -4.25 17.93
N LEU A 69 -3.34 -3.70 19.03
CA LEU A 69 -4.11 -2.87 19.97
C LEU A 69 -4.59 -1.55 19.34
N GLY A 70 -3.78 -0.88 18.52
CA GLY A 70 -4.19 0.32 17.80
C GLY A 70 -5.32 0.09 16.79
N ILE A 71 -5.38 -1.10 16.16
CA ILE A 71 -6.53 -1.48 15.32
C ILE A 71 -7.80 -1.60 16.17
N LEU A 72 -7.68 -2.22 17.35
CA LEU A 72 -8.81 -2.36 18.28
C LEU A 72 -9.22 -1.03 18.93
N SER A 73 -8.31 -0.09 19.17
CA SER A 73 -8.67 1.23 19.70
C SER A 73 -9.47 2.05 18.70
N ASN A 74 -9.13 1.98 17.40
CA ASN A 74 -9.91 2.62 16.33
C ASN A 74 -11.33 2.06 16.17
N LEU A 75 -11.59 0.90 16.77
CA LEU A 75 -12.91 0.27 16.82
C LEU A 75 -13.84 1.00 17.80
N GLU A 76 -13.31 1.67 18.82
CA GLU A 76 -14.08 2.42 19.80
C GLU A 76 -14.83 3.60 19.15
N GLU A 77 -14.14 4.35 18.30
CA GLU A 77 -14.72 5.50 17.58
C GLU A 77 -15.82 5.09 16.58
N LYS A 78 -15.78 3.85 16.08
CA LYS A 78 -16.64 3.38 14.98
C LYS A 78 -17.64 2.30 15.41
N GLY A 79 -17.45 1.71 16.59
CA GLY A 79 -18.07 0.45 17.01
C GLY A 79 -19.59 0.44 16.94
N SER A 80 -20.21 1.54 17.39
CA SER A 80 -21.67 1.70 17.38
C SER A 80 -22.26 1.79 15.97
N THR A 81 -21.47 2.19 14.98
CA THR A 81 -21.90 2.31 13.58
C THR A 81 -21.70 1.04 12.76
N LEU A 82 -20.79 0.16 13.17
CA LEU A 82 -20.38 -1.01 12.41
C LEU A 82 -21.37 -2.17 12.54
N GLU A 83 -21.91 -2.64 11.41
CA GLU A 83 -22.76 -3.83 11.37
C GLU A 83 -22.00 -5.14 11.62
N ASN A 84 -20.73 -5.19 11.23
CA ASN A 84 -19.86 -6.35 11.40
C ASN A 84 -18.44 -5.93 11.84
N PRO A 85 -18.20 -5.82 13.15
CA PRO A 85 -16.89 -5.46 13.72
C PRO A 85 -15.76 -6.42 13.31
N THR A 86 -16.01 -7.75 13.29
CA THR A 86 -15.03 -8.75 12.86
C THR A 86 -14.53 -8.47 11.44
N ALA A 87 -15.45 -8.27 10.49
CA ALA A 87 -15.09 -7.98 9.11
C ALA A 87 -14.32 -6.66 8.98
N TRP A 88 -14.65 -5.67 9.81
CA TRP A 88 -13.92 -4.41 9.85
C TRP A 88 -12.48 -4.59 10.34
N VAL A 89 -12.25 -5.35 11.41
CA VAL A 89 -10.92 -5.63 11.97
C VAL A 89 -10.06 -6.36 10.94
N LEU A 90 -10.58 -7.42 10.32
CA LEU A 90 -9.90 -8.13 9.24
C LEU A 90 -9.57 -7.19 8.06
N GLY A 91 -10.48 -6.29 7.72
CA GLY A 91 -10.26 -5.26 6.70
C GLY A 91 -9.17 -4.25 7.08
N ALA A 92 -9.09 -3.85 8.34
CA ALA A 92 -8.03 -2.98 8.85
C ALA A 92 -6.67 -3.68 8.79
N MET A 93 -6.61 -4.96 9.18
CA MET A 93 -5.38 -5.76 9.13
C MET A 93 -4.88 -6.01 7.70
N LYS A 94 -5.81 -6.24 6.76
CA LYS A 94 -5.50 -6.27 5.31
C LYS A 94 -4.85 -4.97 4.85
N LYS A 95 -5.33 -3.82 5.33
CA LYS A 95 -4.74 -2.51 5.00
C LYS A 95 -3.34 -2.34 5.60
N CYS A 96 -3.07 -2.95 6.76
CA CYS A 96 -1.75 -3.01 7.38
C CYS A 96 -0.80 -4.03 6.69
N GLY A 97 -1.24 -4.71 5.62
CA GLY A 97 -0.40 -5.65 4.86
C GLY A 97 -0.19 -7.00 5.53
N VAL A 98 -1.01 -7.36 6.52
CA VAL A 98 -0.89 -8.64 7.25
C VAL A 98 -1.40 -9.84 6.45
N ALA A 99 -2.37 -9.59 5.57
CA ALA A 99 -3.05 -10.63 4.82
C ALA A 99 -2.33 -11.02 3.52
N ASP A 100 -1.44 -10.16 3.00
CA ASP A 100 -0.66 -10.48 1.82
C ASP A 100 0.63 -11.15 2.29
N GLU A 101 1.01 -12.31 1.74
CA GLU A 101 2.34 -12.88 1.94
C GLU A 101 3.36 -11.89 1.38
N ILE A 102 3.90 -11.05 2.26
CA ILE A 102 4.96 -10.12 1.90
C ILE A 102 6.25 -10.92 1.85
N ASP A 103 6.95 -10.84 0.71
CA ASP A 103 8.31 -11.35 0.57
C ASP A 103 9.18 -10.92 1.78
N PRO A 104 9.70 -11.88 2.58
CA PRO A 104 10.42 -11.56 3.81
C PRO A 104 11.63 -10.65 3.59
N GLU A 105 12.32 -10.82 2.47
CA GLU A 105 13.48 -9.99 2.11
C GLU A 105 13.07 -8.54 1.82
N ALA A 106 12.05 -8.34 0.98
CA ALA A 106 11.49 -7.02 0.73
C ALA A 106 11.00 -6.35 2.01
N LYS A 107 10.28 -7.09 2.89
CA LYS A 107 9.85 -6.59 4.19
C LYS A 107 11.04 -6.13 5.04
N HIS A 108 12.06 -6.97 5.19
CA HIS A 108 13.25 -6.65 5.97
C HIS A 108 13.92 -5.36 5.46
N MET A 109 14.11 -5.26 4.14
CA MET A 109 14.76 -4.11 3.52
C MET A 109 13.94 -2.82 3.66
N ILE A 110 12.61 -2.89 3.48
CA ILE A 110 11.71 -1.74 3.69
C ILE A 110 11.78 -1.28 5.15
N VAL A 111 11.64 -2.20 6.11
CA VAL A 111 11.68 -1.88 7.55
C VAL A 111 13.01 -1.26 7.95
N LYS A 112 14.13 -1.86 7.52
CA LYS A 112 15.48 -1.32 7.78
C LYS A 112 15.64 0.10 7.25
N THR A 113 15.17 0.34 6.02
CA THR A 113 15.25 1.65 5.36
C THR A 113 14.40 2.69 6.10
N VAL A 114 13.16 2.34 6.43
CA VAL A 114 12.26 3.21 7.19
C VAL A 114 12.84 3.55 8.57
N ASN A 115 13.40 2.57 9.28
CA ASN A 115 14.04 2.81 10.58
C ASN A 115 15.24 3.75 10.46
N TRP A 116 16.02 3.62 9.39
CA TRP A 116 17.11 4.56 9.11
C TRP A 116 16.58 5.97 8.88
N TYR A 117 15.53 6.15 8.05
CA TYR A 117 14.92 7.47 7.81
C TYR A 117 14.31 8.08 9.07
N ASN A 118 13.66 7.29 9.92
CA ASN A 118 13.10 7.75 11.18
C ASN A 118 14.18 8.23 12.16
N LYS A 119 15.40 7.67 12.07
CA LYS A 119 16.52 8.02 12.96
C LYS A 119 17.43 9.12 12.41
N PHE A 120 17.66 9.13 11.09
CA PHE A 120 18.69 9.95 10.45
C PHE A 120 18.18 10.79 9.27
N GLY A 121 16.96 10.54 8.79
CA GLY A 121 16.43 11.16 7.57
C GLY A 121 16.07 12.64 7.72
N GLY A 122 15.90 13.14 8.95
CA GLY A 122 15.46 14.52 9.20
C GLY A 122 14.04 14.77 8.69
N LEU A 123 13.16 13.76 8.76
CA LEU A 123 11.78 13.86 8.31
C LEU A 123 10.94 14.68 9.31
N PRO A 124 9.92 15.42 8.85
CA PRO A 124 9.05 16.20 9.74
C PRO A 124 8.18 15.34 10.65
N MET A 125 7.99 14.06 10.31
CA MET A 125 7.25 13.07 11.09
C MET A 125 7.84 11.69 10.86
N GLN A 126 7.73 10.81 11.87
CA GLN A 126 8.12 9.42 11.74
C GLN A 126 7.20 8.66 10.78
N ILE A 127 7.79 7.79 9.96
CA ILE A 127 7.07 6.90 9.06
C ILE A 127 6.69 5.63 9.81
N SER A 128 5.41 5.27 9.77
CA SER A 128 4.95 3.96 10.25
C SER A 128 5.35 2.87 9.26
N THR A 129 6.22 1.95 9.68
CA THR A 129 6.68 0.81 8.86
C THR A 129 5.50 -0.02 8.34
N LEU A 130 4.44 -0.21 9.13
CA LEU A 130 3.26 -0.96 8.69
C LEU A 130 2.52 -0.29 7.55
N GLU A 131 2.27 1.03 7.69
CA GLU A 131 1.46 1.75 6.73
C GLU A 131 2.09 1.71 5.35
N VAL A 132 3.42 1.77 5.30
CA VAL A 132 4.18 1.78 4.04
C VAL A 132 4.56 0.38 3.55
N CYS A 133 4.73 -0.61 4.43
CA CYS A 133 5.22 -1.93 4.03
C CYS A 133 4.24 -2.64 3.10
N GLY A 134 2.94 -2.65 3.41
CA GLY A 134 1.93 -3.29 2.55
C GLY A 134 1.84 -2.67 1.14
N PRO A 135 1.78 -1.34 1.00
CA PRO A 135 1.82 -0.69 -0.31
C PRO A 135 3.15 -0.88 -1.05
N LEU A 136 4.30 -0.78 -0.36
CA LEU A 136 5.62 -0.94 -0.96
C LEU A 136 5.92 -2.38 -1.38
N SER A 137 5.37 -3.39 -0.70
CA SER A 137 5.53 -4.80 -1.08
C SER A 137 4.77 -5.18 -2.35
N LYS A 138 3.76 -4.39 -2.74
CA LYS A 138 2.96 -4.60 -3.97
C LYS A 138 3.69 -4.18 -5.24
N ILE A 139 4.90 -3.64 -5.12
CA ILE A 139 5.77 -3.24 -6.22
C ILE A 139 7.13 -3.93 -6.05
N SER A 140 7.95 -3.93 -7.11
CA SER A 140 9.29 -4.51 -7.01
C SER A 140 10.14 -3.77 -5.98
N LEU A 141 10.99 -4.50 -5.26
CA LEU A 141 11.89 -3.93 -4.24
C LEU A 141 12.73 -2.76 -4.80
N LYS A 142 13.22 -2.88 -6.04
CA LYS A 142 13.94 -1.80 -6.74
C LYS A 142 13.09 -0.54 -6.91
N ARG A 143 11.78 -0.66 -7.19
CA ARG A 143 10.88 0.49 -7.30
C ARG A 143 10.56 1.05 -5.91
N ALA A 144 10.34 0.20 -4.90
CA ALA A 144 10.15 0.64 -3.52
C ALA A 144 11.34 1.48 -3.01
N MET A 145 12.58 1.01 -3.21
CA MET A 145 13.78 1.76 -2.82
C MET A 145 13.93 3.08 -3.59
N ARG A 146 13.48 3.13 -4.85
CA ARG A 146 13.46 4.39 -5.61
C ARG A 146 12.48 5.39 -5.00
N ILE A 147 11.30 4.96 -4.57
CA ILE A 147 10.33 5.83 -3.87
C ILE A 147 10.94 6.37 -2.57
N MET A 148 11.63 5.52 -1.80
CA MET A 148 12.31 5.96 -0.58
C MET A 148 13.44 6.96 -0.86
N LYS A 149 14.14 6.83 -1.98
CA LYS A 149 15.13 7.83 -2.41
C LYS A 149 14.47 9.15 -2.84
N GLU A 150 13.41 9.08 -3.65
CA GLU A 150 12.66 10.26 -4.08
C GLU A 150 12.01 11.01 -2.90
N LEU A 151 11.70 10.32 -1.80
CA LEU A 151 11.29 10.94 -0.55
C LEU A 151 12.38 11.85 0.02
N ASP A 152 13.63 11.40 0.02
CA ASP A 152 14.76 12.17 0.57
C ASP A 152 14.98 13.46 -0.22
N ASP A 153 14.87 13.37 -1.55
CA ASP A 153 14.97 14.52 -2.45
C ASP A 153 13.87 15.57 -2.19
N LYS A 154 12.69 15.14 -1.68
CA LYS A 154 11.49 15.97 -1.51
C LYS A 154 11.09 16.22 -0.06
N LYS A 155 11.87 15.76 0.92
CA LYS A 155 11.46 15.76 2.33
C LYS A 155 11.14 17.14 2.91
N GLY A 156 11.72 18.21 2.35
CA GLY A 156 11.41 19.59 2.74
C GLY A 156 10.04 20.09 2.28
N GLU A 157 9.45 19.47 1.25
CA GLU A 157 8.14 19.84 0.70
C GLU A 157 7.00 18.95 1.26
N ILE A 158 7.36 17.80 1.83
CA ILE A 158 6.40 16.77 2.22
C ILE A 158 6.03 16.91 3.69
N LYS A 159 4.78 17.34 3.95
CA LYS A 159 4.25 17.44 5.32
C LYS A 159 4.09 16.09 6.02
N ASP A 160 3.65 15.07 5.29
CA ASP A 160 3.39 13.72 5.82
C ASP A 160 4.10 12.67 4.93
N PRO A 161 5.29 12.21 5.35
CA PRO A 161 6.08 11.28 4.55
C PRO A 161 5.42 9.91 4.44
N GLY A 162 4.75 9.42 5.49
CA GLY A 162 4.07 8.12 5.48
C GLY A 162 2.95 8.10 4.43
N ARG A 163 2.06 9.09 4.48
CA ARG A 163 0.97 9.22 3.50
C ARG A 163 1.48 9.45 2.09
N TRP A 164 2.56 10.21 1.92
CA TRP A 164 3.20 10.40 0.62
C TRP A 164 3.71 9.08 0.03
N ILE A 165 4.47 8.30 0.81
CA ILE A 165 4.99 6.98 0.39
C ILE A 165 3.84 6.05 -0.01
N VAL A 166 2.79 5.95 0.82
CA VAL A 166 1.62 5.10 0.54
C VAL A 166 0.94 5.50 -0.77
N GLY A 167 0.71 6.80 -0.97
CA GLY A 167 0.10 7.32 -2.20
C GLY A 167 0.94 6.99 -3.43
N TYR A 168 2.26 7.21 -3.34
CA TYR A 168 3.18 6.95 -4.44
C TYR A 168 3.30 5.46 -4.76
N ALA A 169 3.39 4.60 -3.74
CA ALA A 169 3.47 3.15 -3.89
C ALA A 169 2.18 2.59 -4.53
N ARG A 170 1.00 3.05 -4.10
CA ARG A 170 -0.28 2.67 -4.72
C ARG A 170 -0.36 3.12 -6.17
N LYS A 171 0.08 4.35 -6.48
CA LYS A 171 0.15 4.85 -7.85
C LYS A 171 1.04 3.97 -8.72
N ALA A 172 2.23 3.61 -8.23
CA ALA A 172 3.17 2.75 -8.93
C ALA A 172 2.64 1.31 -9.12
N ALA A 173 1.96 0.74 -8.12
CA ALA A 173 1.35 -0.57 -8.21
C ALA A 173 0.23 -0.62 -9.26
N LYS A 174 -0.64 0.40 -9.26
CA LYS A 174 -1.69 0.56 -10.27
C LYS A 174 -1.12 0.72 -11.67
N GLU A 175 -0.12 1.58 -11.84
CA GLU A 175 0.57 1.77 -13.12
C GLU A 175 1.13 0.45 -13.64
N TYR A 176 1.83 -0.31 -12.79
CA TYR A 176 2.39 -1.61 -13.16
C TYR A 176 1.31 -2.60 -13.61
N LYS A 177 0.19 -2.69 -12.90
CA LYS A 177 -0.94 -3.57 -13.28
C LYS A 177 -1.49 -3.20 -14.66
N ILE A 178 -1.74 -1.92 -14.92
CA ILE A 178 -2.23 -1.42 -16.22
C ILE A 178 -1.24 -1.80 -17.33
N LYS A 179 0.05 -1.47 -17.15
CA LYS A 179 1.10 -1.77 -18.13
C LYS A 179 1.22 -3.26 -18.41
N LYS A 180 1.25 -4.08 -17.35
CA LYS A 180 1.35 -5.54 -17.46
C LYS A 180 0.16 -6.14 -18.20
N THR A 181 -1.05 -5.70 -17.89
CA THR A 181 -2.27 -6.20 -18.53
C THR A 181 -2.38 -5.76 -19.98
N ALA A 182 -2.09 -4.49 -20.30
CA ALA A 182 -2.04 -4.02 -21.67
C ALA A 182 -0.99 -4.79 -22.50
N TRP A 183 0.21 -5.00 -21.93
CA TRP A 183 1.24 -5.83 -22.55
C TRP A 183 0.77 -7.28 -22.79
N TRP A 184 0.08 -7.88 -21.82
CA TRP A 184 -0.48 -9.23 -21.97
C TRP A 184 -1.47 -9.30 -23.12
N TYR A 185 -2.35 -8.31 -23.27
CA TYR A 185 -3.29 -8.23 -24.40
C TYR A 185 -2.58 -7.99 -25.73
N ASN A 186 -1.54 -7.17 -25.78
CA ASN A 186 -0.72 -7.01 -27.00
C ASN A 186 -0.09 -8.34 -27.43
N LYS A 187 0.29 -9.19 -26.47
CA LYS A 187 0.91 -10.49 -26.75
C LYS A 187 -0.09 -11.61 -27.03
N ASN A 188 -1.24 -11.64 -26.35
CA ASN A 188 -2.14 -12.81 -26.34
C ASN A 188 -3.58 -12.49 -26.76
N GLY A 189 -3.96 -11.22 -26.83
CA GLY A 189 -5.36 -10.77 -26.92
C GLY A 189 -5.99 -10.85 -28.31
N LYS A 190 -5.27 -11.33 -29.34
CA LYS A 190 -5.74 -11.33 -30.74
C LYS A 190 -6.26 -9.96 -31.22
N LEU A 191 -5.66 -8.89 -30.72
CA LEU A 191 -6.01 -7.52 -31.11
C LEU A 191 -5.57 -7.27 -32.56
N LYS A 192 -6.36 -6.49 -33.31
CA LYS A 192 -6.00 -6.08 -34.68
C LYS A 192 -4.77 -5.17 -34.73
N GLU A 193 -4.56 -4.38 -33.69
CA GLU A 193 -3.40 -3.50 -33.51
C GLU A 193 -2.89 -3.58 -32.06
N GLN A 194 -1.63 -3.20 -31.82
CA GLN A 194 -1.10 -3.14 -30.46
C GLN A 194 -1.63 -1.91 -29.72
N ILE A 195 -1.97 -2.08 -28.44
CA ILE A 195 -2.25 -0.98 -27.53
C ILE A 195 -0.97 -0.17 -27.31
N ASN A 196 -1.01 1.12 -27.62
CA ASN A 196 0.01 2.06 -27.24
C ASN A 196 -0.13 2.37 -25.75
N VAL A 197 0.69 1.68 -24.94
CA VAL A 197 0.58 1.72 -23.48
C VAL A 197 0.80 3.13 -22.94
N ASP A 198 1.80 3.85 -23.45
CA ASP A 198 2.15 5.17 -22.95
C ASP A 198 1.04 6.20 -23.22
N GLU A 199 0.36 6.09 -24.36
CA GLU A 199 -0.75 6.97 -24.73
C GLU A 199 -1.98 6.78 -23.83
N ILE A 200 -2.29 5.55 -23.44
CA ILE A 200 -3.44 5.29 -22.55
C ILE A 200 -3.14 5.55 -21.07
N MET A 201 -1.85 5.66 -20.68
CA MET A 201 -1.47 5.68 -19.27
C MET A 201 -2.09 6.86 -18.53
N GLU A 202 -2.05 8.06 -19.10
CA GLU A 202 -2.57 9.25 -18.42
C GLU A 202 -4.08 9.11 -18.13
N SER A 203 -4.87 8.71 -19.12
CA SER A 203 -6.31 8.53 -18.98
C SER A 203 -6.66 7.40 -18.00
N MET A 204 -5.95 6.27 -18.06
CA MET A 204 -6.18 5.13 -17.17
C MET A 204 -5.77 5.43 -15.71
N MET A 205 -4.74 6.24 -15.51
CA MET A 205 -4.30 6.62 -14.16
C MET A 205 -5.30 7.54 -13.44
N ARG A 206 -6.16 8.26 -14.17
CA ARG A 206 -7.24 9.07 -13.59
C ARG A 206 -8.44 8.27 -13.07
N LEU A 207 -8.61 7.03 -13.54
CA LEU A 207 -9.72 6.15 -13.11
C LEU A 207 -9.45 5.50 -11.75
N GLU A 208 -10.43 4.81 -11.17
CA GLU A 208 -10.13 3.81 -10.12
C GLU A 208 -9.45 2.57 -10.73
N GLU A 209 -8.70 1.81 -9.93
CA GLU A 209 -7.98 0.62 -10.43
C GLU A 209 -8.93 -0.36 -11.13
N TRP A 210 -10.05 -0.70 -10.50
CA TRP A 210 -11.02 -1.64 -11.04
C TRP A 210 -11.66 -1.15 -12.35
N GLN A 211 -11.85 0.17 -12.53
CA GLN A 211 -12.40 0.77 -13.75
C GLN A 211 -11.39 0.66 -14.90
N ALA A 212 -10.12 0.96 -14.64
CA ALA A 212 -9.05 0.80 -15.64
C ALA A 212 -8.93 -0.66 -16.09
N MET A 213 -8.98 -1.60 -15.14
CA MET A 213 -8.95 -3.04 -15.43
C MET A 213 -10.19 -3.50 -16.20
N ALA A 214 -11.36 -2.96 -15.89
CA ALA A 214 -12.59 -3.24 -16.64
C ALA A 214 -12.52 -2.74 -18.09
N CYS A 215 -11.90 -1.56 -18.33
CA CYS A 215 -11.68 -1.06 -19.69
C CYS A 215 -10.77 -1.99 -20.50
N LEU A 216 -9.64 -2.40 -19.91
CA LEU A 216 -8.71 -3.35 -20.55
C LEU A 216 -9.37 -4.70 -20.82
N LYS A 217 -10.14 -5.23 -19.86
CA LYS A 217 -10.87 -6.48 -20.02
C LYS A 217 -11.85 -6.41 -21.18
N ASN A 218 -12.68 -5.37 -21.22
CA ASN A 218 -13.67 -5.17 -22.27
C ASN A 218 -13.01 -4.99 -23.66
N CYS A 219 -11.87 -4.28 -23.73
CA CYS A 219 -11.09 -4.19 -24.96
C CYS A 219 -10.61 -5.56 -25.45
N GLY A 220 -10.14 -6.42 -24.53
CA GLY A 220 -9.76 -7.79 -24.84
C GLY A 220 -10.92 -8.68 -25.27
N ASP A 221 -12.05 -8.60 -24.56
CA ASP A 221 -13.27 -9.38 -24.88
C ASP A 221 -13.80 -9.03 -26.29
N LYS A 222 -13.56 -7.80 -26.76
CA LYS A 222 -13.97 -7.28 -28.08
C LYS A 222 -12.84 -7.19 -29.09
N ALA A 223 -11.75 -7.92 -28.89
CA ALA A 223 -10.54 -7.79 -29.71
C ALA A 223 -10.78 -7.94 -31.23
N GLY A 224 -11.70 -8.81 -31.64
CA GLY A 224 -12.05 -9.02 -33.06
C GLY A 224 -12.88 -7.89 -33.68
N GLU A 225 -13.60 -7.12 -32.86
CA GLU A 225 -14.47 -6.02 -33.31
C GLU A 225 -13.70 -4.70 -33.41
N ILE A 226 -12.67 -4.51 -32.58
CA ILE A 226 -11.97 -3.24 -32.43
C ILE A 226 -10.78 -3.13 -33.39
N ASN A 227 -10.84 -2.18 -34.33
CA ASN A 227 -9.72 -1.91 -35.25
C ASN A 227 -8.56 -1.19 -34.55
N ASN A 228 -8.85 -0.21 -33.68
CA ASN A 228 -7.85 0.56 -32.94
C ASN A 228 -8.11 0.46 -31.41
N PRO A 229 -7.44 -0.48 -30.71
CA PRO A 229 -7.58 -0.69 -29.27
C PRO A 229 -7.20 0.53 -28.42
N THR A 230 -6.20 1.29 -28.83
CA THR A 230 -5.74 2.49 -28.11
C THR A 230 -6.85 3.54 -28.06
N ALA A 231 -7.42 3.89 -29.21
CA ALA A 231 -8.52 4.85 -29.32
C ALA A 231 -9.76 4.37 -28.53
N TYR A 232 -10.08 3.07 -28.63
CA TYR A 232 -11.17 2.47 -27.85
C TYR A 232 -10.99 2.68 -26.35
N LEU A 233 -9.78 2.41 -25.83
CA LEU A 233 -9.45 2.54 -24.41
C LEU A 233 -9.50 3.99 -23.93
N LEU A 234 -9.04 4.96 -24.73
CA LEU A 234 -9.15 6.40 -24.43
C LEU A 234 -10.62 6.86 -24.34
N VAL A 235 -11.46 6.42 -25.28
CA VAL A 235 -12.90 6.71 -25.26
C VAL A 235 -13.57 6.06 -24.04
N ALA A 236 -13.24 4.81 -23.73
CA ALA A 236 -13.78 4.11 -22.56
C ALA A 236 -13.40 4.81 -21.24
N ALA A 237 -12.14 5.22 -21.10
CA ALA A 237 -11.68 5.97 -19.93
C ALA A 237 -12.39 7.33 -19.80
N THR A 238 -12.61 8.02 -20.91
CA THR A 238 -13.35 9.30 -20.93
C THR A 238 -14.81 9.11 -20.48
N LYS A 239 -15.46 8.03 -20.93
CA LYS A 239 -16.83 7.69 -20.49
C LYS A 239 -16.91 7.46 -18.97
N TRP A 240 -15.96 6.73 -18.39
CA TRP A 240 -15.91 6.53 -16.93
C TRP A 240 -15.73 7.84 -16.17
N ASN A 241 -14.84 8.73 -16.64
CA ASN A 241 -14.65 10.03 -16.02
C ASN A 241 -15.91 10.90 -16.05
N LYS A 242 -16.70 10.82 -17.13
CA LYS A 242 -18.00 11.51 -17.22
C LYS A 242 -18.99 10.97 -16.18
N ILE A 243 -19.14 9.64 -16.11
CA ILE A 243 -20.03 8.98 -15.14
C ILE A 243 -19.64 9.34 -13.70
N ASP A 244 -18.35 9.35 -13.37
CA ASP A 244 -17.88 9.66 -12.02
C ASP A 244 -18.15 11.13 -11.65
N ARG A 245 -17.98 12.06 -12.61
CA ARG A 245 -18.33 13.48 -12.42
C ARG A 245 -19.82 13.67 -12.18
N GLU A 246 -20.68 13.02 -12.97
CA GLU A 246 -22.14 13.09 -12.83
C GLU A 246 -22.59 12.50 -11.49
N LYS A 247 -22.03 11.35 -11.08
CA LYS A 247 -22.31 10.75 -9.76
C LYS A 247 -21.93 11.68 -8.61
N ARG A 248 -20.74 12.30 -8.67
CA ARG A 248 -20.30 13.27 -7.66
C ARG A 248 -21.18 14.52 -7.63
N ALA A 249 -21.65 14.99 -8.79
CA ALA A 249 -22.57 16.13 -8.87
C ALA A 249 -23.97 15.81 -8.31
N SER A 250 -24.39 14.54 -8.38
CA SER A 250 -25.69 14.09 -7.86
C SER A 250 -25.72 13.84 -6.35
N TRP A 251 -24.58 13.84 -5.68
CA TRP A 251 -24.54 13.61 -4.23
C TRP A 251 -25.12 14.80 -3.47
N PRO A 252 -26.08 14.58 -2.54
CA PRO A 252 -26.62 15.66 -1.75
C PRO A 252 -25.47 16.33 -0.99
N ALA A 253 -25.40 17.66 -1.07
CA ALA A 253 -24.46 18.43 -0.27
C ALA A 253 -24.66 18.02 1.19
N LYS A 254 -23.60 17.51 1.84
CA LYS A 254 -23.65 17.23 3.27
C LYS A 254 -24.03 18.55 3.95
N GLN A 255 -25.24 18.61 4.51
CA GLN A 255 -25.66 19.76 5.33
C GLN A 255 -24.64 19.87 6.46
N ALA A 256 -23.90 20.98 6.44
CA ALA A 256 -22.83 21.29 7.38
C ALA A 256 -23.41 21.80 8.71
#